data_AF-A0A291QU21-F1
#
_entry.id   AF-A0A291QU21-F1
#
_cell.length_a   1.000
_cell.length_b   1.000
_cell.length_c   1.000
_cell.angle_alpha   90.00
_cell.angle_beta   90.00
_cell.angle_gamma   90.00
#
_symmetry.space_group_name_H-M   'P 1'
#
loop_
_entity.id
_entity.type
_entity.pdbx_description
1 polymer ?
#
loop_
_entity_poly.entity_id
_entity_poly.type
_entity_poly.pdbx_seq_one_letter_code
_entity_poly.pdbx_strand_id
1 'polypeptide(L)' 'MATAKLDLKSLSDEELKEKISDDQLRLKKVIFSHAITPIENPMSIRAMRRDIARLKTELRRRELGF' A
#
# COMPACT_ATOMS: atom_id res chain seq x y z
N MET A 1 0.62 1.21 -17.46
CA MET A 1 1.15 -0.16 -17.49
C MET A 1 0.70 -0.87 -16.23
N ALA A 2 0.27 -2.13 -16.38
CA ALA A 2 -0.54 -2.91 -15.46
C ALA A 2 -0.12 -2.80 -13.99
N THR A 3 -0.97 -2.20 -13.14
CA THR A 3 -0.85 -2.47 -11.70
C THR A 3 -1.45 -3.85 -11.50
N ALA A 4 -0.58 -4.82 -11.24
CA ALA A 4 -0.93 -6.19 -10.99
C ALA A 4 -2.20 -6.25 -10.12
N LYS A 5 -3.17 -7.04 -10.56
CA LYS A 5 -4.10 -7.67 -9.63
C LYS A 5 -3.20 -8.40 -8.63
N LEU A 6 -2.80 -7.75 -7.53
CA LEU A 6 -2.55 -8.51 -6.33
C LEU A 6 -3.87 -9.22 -6.12
N ASP A 7 -3.88 -10.54 -6.27
CA ASP A 7 -5.01 -11.37 -5.91
C ASP A 7 -5.17 -11.24 -4.39
N LEU A 8 -5.77 -10.12 -3.97
CA LEU A 8 -6.01 -9.77 -2.57
C LEU A 8 -6.90 -10.82 -1.89
N LYS A 9 -7.50 -11.73 -2.67
CA LYS A 9 -8.26 -12.89 -2.20
C LYS A 9 -7.39 -14.05 -1.71
N SER A 10 -6.13 -14.15 -2.10
CA SER A 10 -5.28 -15.30 -1.71
C SER A 10 -4.47 -15.06 -0.43
N LEU A 11 -4.35 -13.81 0.05
CA LEU A 11 -3.66 -13.49 1.30
C LEU A 11 -4.56 -13.77 2.51
N SER A 12 -3.98 -14.23 3.62
CA SER A 12 -4.66 -14.29 4.92
C SER A 12 -4.89 -12.88 5.49
N ASP A 13 -5.78 -12.77 6.47
CA ASP A 13 -6.04 -11.48 7.15
C ASP A 13 -4.80 -10.94 7.88
N GLU A 14 -3.95 -11.85 8.36
CA GLU A 14 -2.71 -11.51 9.05
C GLU A 14 -1.66 -11.01 8.06
N GLU A 15 -1.48 -11.69 6.93
CA GLU A 15 -0.57 -11.27 5.86
C GLU A 15 -0.98 -9.91 5.26
N LEU A 16 -2.29 -9.64 5.16
CA LEU A 16 -2.81 -8.33 4.75
C LEU A 16 -2.41 -7.22 5.73
N LYS A 17 -2.51 -7.48 7.03
CA LYS A 17 -2.13 -6.51 8.07
C LYS A 17 -0.62 -6.25 8.09
N GLU A 18 0.20 -7.29 7.98
CA GLU A 18 1.65 -7.16 7.90
C GLU A 18 2.06 -6.32 6.69
N LYS A 19 1.51 -6.64 5.51
CA LYS A 19 1.80 -5.91 4.28
C LYS A 19 1.39 -4.44 4.35
N ILE A 20 0.24 -4.13 4.96
CA ILE A 20 -0.20 -2.75 5.20
C ILE A 20 0.79 -2.01 6.11
N SER A 21 1.32 -2.65 7.14
CA SER A 21 2.30 -2.06 8.06
C SER A 21 3.62 -1.76 7.35
N ASP A 22 4.11 -2.72 6.57
CA ASP A 22 5.36 -2.60 5.81
C ASP A 22 5.27 -1.50 4.74
N ASP A 23 4.18 -1.46 3.98
CA ASP A 23 3.96 -0.44 2.96
C ASP A 23 3.80 0.96 3.58
N GLN A 24 3.21 1.08 4.78
CA GLN A 24 3.16 2.35 5.52
C GLN A 24 4.55 2.80 5.99
N LEU A 25 5.38 1.89 6.48
CA LEU A 25 6.77 2.19 6.85
C LEU A 25 7.58 2.63 5.63
N ARG A 26 7.39 1.95 4.50
CA ARG A 26 8.03 2.31 3.23
C ARG A 26 7.59 3.69 2.76
N LEU A 27 6.30 4.00 2.82
CA LEU A 27 5.77 5.31 2.45
C LEU A 27 6.37 6.42 3.32
N LYS A 28 6.46 6.21 4.63
CA LYS A 28 7.10 7.16 5.55
C LYS A 28 8.55 7.42 5.15
N LYS A 29 9.34 6.37 4.92
CA LYS A 29 10.74 6.51 4.47
C LYS A 29 10.85 7.32 3.18
N VAL A 30 9.98 7.05 2.20
CA VAL A 30 9.97 7.78 0.92
C VAL A 30 9.60 9.25 1.12
N ILE A 31 8.63 9.57 1.99
CA ILE A 31 8.28 10.96 2.30
C ILE A 31 9.44 11.69 2.99
N PHE A 32 10.11 11.03 3.94
CA PHE A 32 11.29 11.60 4.60
C PHE A 32 12.44 11.82 3.61
N SER A 33 12.75 10.86 2.75
CA SER A 33 13.75 11.05 1.70
C SER A 33 13.33 12.14 0.71
N HIS A 34 12.03 12.29 0.42
CA HIS A 34 11.54 13.37 -0.45
C HIS A 34 11.79 14.76 0.11
N ALA A 35 11.62 14.92 1.42
CA ALA A 35 11.81 16.19 2.10
C ALA A 35 13.29 16.61 2.11
N ILE A 36 14.21 15.65 2.12
CA ILE A 36 15.67 15.89 2.12
C ILE A 36 16.20 16.04 0.69
N THR A 37 15.77 15.17 -0.22
CA THR A 37 16.16 15.14 -1.63
C THR A 37 14.91 15.06 -2.51
N PRO A 38 14.70 16.01 -3.44
CA PRO A 38 13.59 15.92 -4.38
C PRO A 38 13.66 14.57 -5.13
N ILE A 39 12.59 13.79 -5.07
CA ILE A 39 12.54 12.47 -5.71
C ILE A 39 12.32 12.69 -7.19
N GLU A 40 13.00 11.89 -8.02
CA GLU A 40 12.89 11.92 -9.48
C GLU A 40 11.45 11.71 -9.98
N ASN A 41 10.62 10.95 -9.25
CA ASN A 41 9.25 10.67 -9.65
C ASN A 41 8.24 10.70 -8.47
N PRO A 42 7.54 11.83 -8.24
CA PRO A 42 6.50 11.94 -7.21
C PRO A 42 5.27 11.05 -7.49
N MET A 43 5.08 10.54 -8.72
CA MET A 43 3.98 9.62 -9.03
C MET A 43 4.13 8.26 -8.33
N SER A 44 5.36 7.88 -7.94
CA SER A 44 5.62 6.67 -7.16
C SER A 44 4.94 6.71 -5.79
N ILE A 45 4.98 7.86 -5.10
CA ILE A 45 4.29 8.11 -3.83
C ILE A 45 2.78 7.95 -4.02
N ARG A 46 2.25 8.49 -5.12
CA ARG A 46 0.82 8.39 -5.44
C ARG A 46 0.38 6.95 -5.70
N ALA A 47 1.21 6.16 -6.38
CA ALA A 47 0.95 4.74 -6.61
C ALA A 47 0.94 3.96 -5.28
N MET A 48 1.98 4.12 -4.45
CA MET A 48 2.09 3.46 -3.16
C MET A 48 0.92 3.80 -2.22
N ARG A 49 0.45 5.05 -2.22
CA ARG A 49 -0.77 5.44 -1.48
C ARG A 49 -2.02 4.73 -1.96
N ARG A 50 -2.16 4.51 -3.27
CA ARG A 50 -3.31 3.78 -3.85
C ARG A 50 -3.26 2.30 -3.50
N ASP A 51 -2.08 1.71 -3.47
CA ASP A 51 -1.92 0.29 -3.13
C ASP A 51 -2.25 0.04 -1.65
N ILE A 52 -1.78 0.90 -0.74
CA ILE A 52 -2.18 0.86 0.67
C ILE A 52 -3.70 1.01 0.83
N ALA A 53 -4.32 1.91 0.08
CA ALA A 53 -5.77 2.10 0.12
C ALA A 53 -6.51 0.84 -0.33
N ARG A 54 -6.07 0.18 -1.41
CA ARG A 54 -6.66 -1.09 -1.88
C ARG A 54 -6.55 -2.20 -0.84
N LEU A 55 -5.39 -2.35 -0.21
CA LEU A 55 -5.18 -3.33 0.86
C LEU A 55 -6.12 -3.08 2.05
N LYS A 56 -6.24 -1.82 2.49
CA LYS A 56 -7.16 -1.43 3.57
C LYS A 56 -8.62 -1.65 3.22
N THR A 57 -9.01 -1.38 1.97
CA THR A 57 -10.37 -1.63 1.50
C THR A 57 -10.71 -3.11 1.55
N GLU A 58 -9.80 -4.00 1.13
CA GLU A 58 -10.06 -5.44 1.20
C GLU A 58 -10.13 -5.94 2.65
N LEU A 59 -9.21 -5.50 3.52
CA LEU A 59 -9.27 -5.83 4.94
C LEU A 59 -10.61 -5.42 5.55
N ARG A 60 -11.05 -4.18 5.26
CA ARG A 60 -12.33 -3.67 5.76
C ARG A 60 -13.53 -4.42 5.19
N ARG A 61 -13.45 -4.85 3.94
CA ARG A 61 -14.48 -5.66 3.29
C ARG A 61 -14.65 -7.01 3.99
N ARG A 62 -13.54 -7.68 4.32
CA ARG A 62 -13.53 -8.94 5.08
C ARG A 62 -14.09 -8.76 6.49
N GLU A 63 -13.70 -7.69 7.19
CA GLU A 63 -14.24 -7.35 8.52
C GLU A 63 -15.76 -7.11 8.51
N LEU A 64 -16.29 -6.54 7.44
CA LEU A 64 -17.73 -6.26 7.28
C LEU A 64 -18.54 -7.47 6.78
N GLY A 65 -17.88 -8.59 6.41
CA GLY A 65 -18.53 -9.80 5.93
C GLY A 65 -19.10 -9.75 4.50
N PHE A 66 -18.57 -8.86 3.64
CA PHE A 66 -18.98 -8.69 2.21
C PHE A 66 -17.97 -9.23 1.19
#